data_AF-M2ZF62-F1
#
_entry.id   AF-M2ZF62-F1
#
_cell.length_a   1.000
_cell.length_b   1.000
_cell.length_c   1.000
_cell.angle_alpha   90.00
_cell.angle_beta   90.00
_cell.angle_gamma   90.00
#
_symmetry.space_group_name_H-M   'P 1'
#
loop_
_entity.id
_entity.type
_entity.pdbx_description
1 polymer ?
#
loop_
_entity_poly.entity_id
_entity_poly.type
_entity_poly.pdbx_seq_one_letter_code
_entity_poly.pdbx_strand_id
1 'polypeptide(L)'
;MNTNSTALDDQVRAVHQLVRTQLQILEIRYEHSTHPRAKRHIAADIRHVSERCDALERILDSRTSSATVSSSRAARLSDCIASIAASADRRSVVALEHVLAGQLADRIHTLESLAIAVGDRPLQQWARGLHSVGAA
;
A
#
# COMPACT_ATOMS: atom_id res chain seq x y z
N MET A 1 -13.23 -2.01 25.43
CA MET A 1 -12.59 -1.89 24.10
C MET A 1 -11.09 -1.84 24.33
N ASN A 2 -10.33 -2.78 23.76
CA ASN A 2 -8.90 -2.91 23.99
C ASN A 2 -8.16 -1.92 23.07
N THR A 3 -7.45 -0.93 23.63
CA THR A 3 -6.77 0.16 22.90
C THR A 3 -5.79 -0.33 21.83
N ASN A 4 -5.22 -1.53 22.04
CA ASN A 4 -4.33 -2.18 21.09
C ASN A 4 -5.04 -2.69 19.83
N SER A 5 -6.34 -3.01 19.92
CA SER A 5 -7.13 -3.46 18.76
C SER A 5 -7.46 -2.30 17.83
N THR A 6 -7.83 -1.14 18.39
CA THR A 6 -8.12 0.07 17.60
C THR A 6 -6.87 0.63 16.91
N ALA A 7 -5.73 0.63 17.61
CA ALA A 7 -4.45 1.06 17.03
C ALA A 7 -4.00 0.14 15.89
N LEU A 8 -4.24 -1.18 16.01
CA LEU A 8 -3.94 -2.15 14.97
C LEU A 8 -4.81 -1.91 13.73
N ASP A 9 -6.12 -1.76 13.90
CA ASP A 9 -7.04 -1.56 12.77
C ASP A 9 -6.74 -0.26 12.03
N ASP A 10 -6.41 0.82 12.74
CA ASP A 10 -5.99 2.09 12.13
C ASP A 10 -4.67 1.94 11.36
N GLN A 11 -3.72 1.15 11.88
CA GLN A 11 -2.47 0.87 11.19
C GLN A 11 -2.71 0.03 9.92
N VAL A 12 -3.59 -0.97 9.99
CA VAL A 12 -3.94 -1.81 8.82
C VAL A 12 -4.60 -0.94 7.74
N ARG A 13 -5.54 -0.05 8.10
CA ARG A 13 -6.18 0.89 7.17
C ARG A 13 -5.17 1.85 6.54
N ALA A 14 -4.23 2.35 7.32
CA ALA A 14 -3.21 3.26 6.82
C ALA A 14 -2.25 2.57 5.84
N VAL A 15 -1.84 1.34 6.13
CA VAL A 15 -1.02 0.52 5.21
C VAL A 15 -1.82 0.20 3.94
N HIS A 16 -3.11 -0.13 4.06
CA HIS A 16 -3.97 -0.37 2.91
C HIS A 16 -4.05 0.84 1.99
N GLN A 17 -4.23 2.04 2.55
CA GLN A 17 -4.24 3.27 1.76
C GLN A 17 -2.92 3.47 1.00
N LEU A 18 -1.77 3.23 1.64
CA LEU A 18 -0.47 3.41 0.99
C LEU A 18 -0.22 2.38 -0.13
N VAL A 19 -0.65 1.13 0.06
CA VAL A 19 -0.57 0.09 -0.98
C VAL A 19 -1.48 0.45 -2.16
N ARG A 20 -2.69 0.96 -1.93
CA ARG A 20 -3.58 1.47 -2.99
C ARG A 20 -2.96 2.64 -3.75
N THR A 21 -2.35 3.58 -3.04
CA THR A 21 -1.63 4.70 -3.64
C THR A 21 -0.47 4.21 -4.52
N GLN A 22 0.29 3.20 -4.07
CA GLN A 22 1.35 2.60 -4.87
C GLN A 22 0.81 1.98 -6.16
N LEU A 23 -0.31 1.28 -6.08
CA LEU A 23 -0.99 0.69 -7.24
C LEU A 23 -1.38 1.77 -8.26
N GLN A 24 -1.99 2.87 -7.81
CA GLN A 24 -2.37 3.99 -8.67
C GLN A 24 -1.17 4.61 -9.41
N ILE A 25 -0.03 4.78 -8.73
CA ILE A 25 1.20 5.29 -9.38
C ILE A 25 1.68 4.32 -10.46
N LEU A 26 1.67 3.01 -10.18
CA LEU A 26 2.09 1.99 -11.14
C LEU A 26 1.16 1.96 -12.37
N GLU A 27 -0.15 2.08 -12.17
CA GLU A 27 -1.15 2.17 -13.25
C GLU A 27 -0.89 3.38 -14.15
N ILE A 28 -0.72 4.57 -13.56
CA ILE A 28 -0.37 5.80 -14.29
C ILE A 28 0.95 5.62 -15.06
N ARG A 29 1.97 5.00 -14.45
CA ARG A 29 3.25 4.70 -15.12
C ARG A 29 3.08 3.72 -16.28
N TYR A 30 2.20 2.74 -16.16
CA TYR A 30 1.91 1.76 -17.21
C TYR A 30 1.24 2.42 -18.42
N GLU A 31 0.28 3.32 -18.17
CA GLU A 31 -0.42 4.09 -19.19
C GLU A 31 0.53 4.99 -19.98
N HIS A 32 1.42 5.71 -19.29
CA HIS A 32 2.38 6.63 -19.90
C HIS A 32 3.65 5.95 -20.45
N SER A 33 3.87 4.67 -20.16
CA SER A 33 5.06 3.95 -20.64
C SER A 33 4.94 3.57 -22.12
N THR A 34 5.86 4.09 -22.92
CA THR A 34 6.03 3.76 -24.34
C THR A 34 7.02 2.62 -24.60
N HIS A 35 7.79 2.20 -23.57
CA HIS A 35 8.85 1.21 -23.72
C HIS A 35 8.33 -0.21 -23.39
N PRO A 36 8.33 -1.18 -24.34
CA PRO A 36 7.69 -2.48 -24.13
C PRO A 36 8.25 -3.29 -22.96
N ARG A 37 9.57 -3.25 -22.73
CA ARG A 37 10.21 -3.93 -21.60
C ARG A 37 9.80 -3.33 -20.26
N ALA A 38 9.84 -2.00 -20.16
CA ALA A 38 9.40 -1.29 -18.95
C ALA A 38 7.92 -1.55 -18.67
N LYS A 39 7.08 -1.53 -19.71
CA LYS A 39 5.64 -1.78 -19.60
C LYS A 39 5.31 -3.18 -19.06
N ARG A 40 6.05 -4.21 -19.48
CA ARG A 40 5.91 -5.58 -18.93
C ARG A 40 6.33 -5.66 -17.46
N HIS A 41 7.40 -4.96 -17.08
CA HIS A 41 7.87 -4.92 -15.69
C HIS A 41 6.83 -4.25 -14.80
N ILE A 42 6.35 -3.07 -15.19
CA ILE A 42 5.30 -2.33 -14.48
C ILE A 42 4.02 -3.17 -14.37
N ALA A 43 3.63 -3.90 -15.42
CA ALA A 43 2.45 -4.79 -15.35
C ALA A 43 2.62 -5.94 -14.34
N ALA A 44 3.84 -6.49 -14.21
CA ALA A 44 4.12 -7.49 -13.19
C ALA A 44 4.04 -6.89 -11.78
N ASP A 45 4.57 -5.67 -11.60
CA ASP A 45 4.48 -4.92 -10.35
C ASP A 45 3.02 -4.60 -9.98
N ILE A 46 2.20 -4.16 -10.95
CA ILE A 46 0.75 -3.91 -10.76
C ILE A 46 0.07 -5.17 -10.23
N ARG A 47 0.24 -6.32 -10.90
CA ARG A 47 -0.37 -7.59 -10.48
C ARG A 47 0.07 -7.98 -9.07
N HIS A 48 1.36 -7.84 -8.78
CA HIS A 48 1.87 -8.17 -7.45
C HIS A 48 1.27 -7.27 -6.36
N VAL A 49 1.26 -5.96 -6.59
CA VAL A 49 0.72 -4.99 -5.63
C VAL A 49 -0.80 -5.12 -5.49
N SER A 50 -1.53 -5.43 -6.56
CA SER A 50 -2.99 -5.65 -6.52
C SER A 50 -3.36 -6.87 -5.68
N GLU A 51 -2.70 -8.02 -5.91
CA GLU A 51 -2.93 -9.25 -5.12
C GLU A 51 -2.70 -9.00 -3.61
N ARG A 52 -1.70 -8.18 -3.29
CA ARG A 52 -1.40 -7.78 -1.91
C ARG A 52 -2.44 -6.83 -1.33
N CYS A 53 -2.94 -5.90 -2.14
CA CYS A 53 -4.02 -5.00 -1.75
C CYS A 53 -5.27 -5.82 -1.40
N ASP A 54 -5.67 -6.74 -2.28
CA ASP A 54 -6.84 -7.61 -2.09
C ASP A 54 -6.70 -8.52 -0.86
N ALA A 55 -5.48 -9.00 -0.58
CA ALA A 55 -5.20 -9.79 0.61
C ALA A 55 -5.34 -8.96 1.90
N LEU A 56 -4.90 -7.69 1.87
CA LEU A 56 -5.02 -6.79 3.02
C LEU A 56 -6.48 -6.34 3.24
N GLU A 57 -7.21 -6.10 2.15
CA GLU A 57 -8.64 -5.79 2.18
C GLU A 57 -9.45 -6.95 2.79
N ARG A 58 -9.17 -8.20 2.39
CA ARG A 58 -9.77 -9.39 3.02
C ARG A 58 -9.46 -9.50 4.52
N ILE A 59 -8.25 -9.16 4.93
CA ILE A 59 -7.88 -9.13 6.36
C ILE A 59 -8.67 -8.04 7.09
N LEU A 60 -8.82 -6.84 6.50
CA LEU A 60 -9.65 -5.76 7.04
C LEU A 60 -11.12 -6.15 7.17
N ASP A 61 -11.70 -6.74 6.13
CA ASP A 61 -13.11 -7.15 6.12
C ASP A 61 -13.39 -8.23 7.17
N SER A 62 -12.45 -9.16 7.38
CA SER A 62 -12.57 -10.19 8.42
C SER A 62 -12.54 -9.64 9.84
N ARG A 63 -12.00 -8.44 10.04
CA ARG A 63 -11.85 -7.77 11.35
C ARG A 63 -12.94 -6.74 11.61
N THR A 64 -13.49 -6.15 10.56
CA THR A 64 -14.44 -5.05 10.67
C THR A 64 -15.84 -5.52 10.25
N SER A 65 -16.72 -5.86 11.21
CA SER A 65 -18.15 -6.04 10.93
C SER A 65 -18.90 -4.71 10.69
N SER A 66 -18.19 -3.59 10.50
CA SER A 66 -18.85 -2.28 10.39
C SER A 66 -18.01 -1.27 9.58
N ALA A 67 -18.64 -0.81 8.49
CA ALA A 67 -18.44 0.44 7.76
C ALA A 67 -16.99 0.89 7.48
N THR A 68 -16.56 0.62 6.25
CA THR A 68 -15.49 1.32 5.52
C THR A 68 -15.79 2.82 5.43
N VAL A 69 -15.40 3.59 6.45
CA VAL A 69 -15.33 5.05 6.31
C VAL A 69 -13.98 5.39 5.70
N SER A 70 -13.95 5.52 4.37
CA SER A 70 -12.86 6.19 3.66
C SER A 70 -12.69 7.59 4.26
N SER A 71 -11.55 7.85 4.91
CA SER A 71 -11.28 9.17 5.45
C SER A 71 -11.16 10.17 4.29
N SER A 72 -11.91 11.26 4.33
CA SER A 72 -11.83 12.35 3.32
C SER A 72 -10.40 12.90 3.16
N ARG A 73 -9.56 12.78 4.20
CA ARG A 73 -8.13 13.10 4.16
C ARG A 73 -7.32 12.12 3.31
N ALA A 74 -7.66 10.82 3.38
CA ALA A 74 -7.03 9.78 2.57
C ALA A 74 -7.38 9.94 1.08
N ALA A 75 -8.65 10.25 0.77
CA ALA A 75 -9.08 10.56 -0.59
C ALA A 75 -8.32 11.75 -1.19
N ARG A 76 -8.22 12.87 -0.45
CA ARG A 76 -7.47 14.07 -0.90
C ARG A 76 -5.97 13.81 -1.10
N LEU A 77 -5.37 12.95 -0.29
CA LEU A 77 -3.98 12.53 -0.48
C LEU A 77 -3.82 11.66 -1.73
N SER A 78 -4.75 10.73 -1.97
CA SER A 78 -4.81 9.95 -3.22
C SER A 78 -4.91 10.86 -4.44
N ASP A 79 -5.80 11.85 -4.42
CA ASP A 79 -6.01 12.79 -5.53
C ASP A 79 -4.77 13.65 -5.81
N CYS A 80 -4.11 14.12 -4.75
CA CYS A 80 -2.84 14.87 -4.86
C CYS A 80 -1.74 14.02 -5.51
N ILE A 81 -1.65 12.76 -5.08
CA ILE A 81 -0.66 11.80 -5.61
C ILE A 81 -0.95 11.45 -7.06
N ALA A 82 -2.22 11.21 -7.41
CA ALA A 82 -2.65 10.98 -8.78
C ALA A 82 -2.31 12.19 -9.67
N SER A 83 -2.52 13.41 -9.17
CA SER A 83 -2.15 14.63 -9.89
C SER A 83 -0.65 14.76 -10.11
N ILE A 84 0.19 14.43 -9.11
CA ILE A 84 1.65 14.46 -9.24
C ILE A 84 2.14 13.36 -10.19
N ALA A 85 1.62 12.14 -10.06
CA ALA A 85 1.96 11.02 -10.93
C ALA A 85 1.54 11.24 -12.39
N ALA A 86 0.40 11.94 -12.60
CA ALA A 86 -0.06 12.35 -13.92
C ALA A 86 0.70 13.56 -14.48
N SER A 87 1.32 14.38 -13.62
CA SER A 87 2.21 15.43 -14.09
C SER A 87 3.45 14.76 -14.69
N ALA A 88 3.73 14.98 -15.97
CA ALA A 88 4.87 14.38 -16.68
C ALA A 88 6.26 14.77 -16.11
N ASP A 89 6.32 15.44 -14.94
CA ASP A 89 7.55 15.73 -14.22
C ASP A 89 8.07 14.48 -13.51
N ARG A 90 8.96 13.77 -14.22
CA ARG A 90 9.63 12.58 -13.75
C ARG A 90 10.35 12.77 -12.41
N ARG A 91 10.84 13.97 -12.07
CA ARG A 91 11.54 14.20 -10.79
C ARG A 91 10.56 14.18 -9.61
N SER A 92 9.40 14.83 -9.76
CA SER A 92 8.35 14.82 -8.75
C SER A 92 7.78 13.42 -8.53
N VAL A 93 7.58 12.63 -9.60
CA VAL A 93 7.14 11.23 -9.49
C VAL A 93 8.16 10.38 -8.73
N VAL A 94 9.45 10.47 -9.06
CA VAL A 94 10.50 9.69 -8.38
C VAL A 94 10.63 10.07 -6.90
N ALA A 95 10.55 11.37 -6.57
CA ALA A 95 10.57 11.81 -5.18
C ALA A 95 9.37 11.28 -4.40
N LEU A 96 8.18 11.27 -5.02
CA LEU A 96 6.97 10.71 -4.42
C LEU A 96 7.08 9.20 -4.19
N GLU A 97 7.59 8.45 -5.17
CA GLU A 97 7.85 7.01 -5.04
C GLU A 97 8.82 6.71 -3.90
N HIS A 98 9.87 7.51 -3.75
CA HIS A 98 10.84 7.35 -2.66
C HIS A 98 10.21 7.58 -1.29
N VAL A 99 9.43 8.66 -1.13
CA VAL A 99 8.70 8.95 0.12
C VAL A 99 7.68 7.85 0.41
N LEU A 100 6.94 7.38 -0.60
CA LEU A 100 5.96 6.33 -0.45
C LEU A 100 6.61 5.01 -0.01
N ALA A 101 7.73 4.63 -0.63
CA ALA A 101 8.48 3.43 -0.28
C ALA A 101 8.99 3.47 1.17
N GLY A 102 9.55 4.60 1.60
CA GLY A 102 9.98 4.79 3.00
C GLY A 102 8.82 4.69 3.99
N GLN A 103 7.71 5.40 3.71
CA GLN A 103 6.51 5.35 4.55
C GLN A 103 5.88 3.96 4.61
N LEU A 104 5.87 3.23 3.49
CA LEU A 104 5.41 1.84 3.45
C LEU A 104 6.30 0.96 4.33
N ALA A 105 7.62 0.98 4.14
CA ALA A 105 8.56 0.17 4.90
C ALA A 105 8.40 0.36 6.42
N ASP A 106 8.39 1.62 6.88
CA ASP A 106 8.24 1.96 8.29
C ASP A 106 6.90 1.45 8.86
N ARG A 107 5.82 1.63 8.11
CA ARG A 107 4.47 1.26 8.54
C ARG A 107 4.24 -0.25 8.48
N ILE A 108 4.84 -0.96 7.54
CA ILE A 108 4.83 -2.44 7.48
C ILE A 108 5.59 -3.00 8.67
N HIS A 109 6.75 -2.44 9.03
CA HIS A 109 7.52 -2.88 10.19
C HIS A 109 6.73 -2.68 11.50
N THR A 110 6.08 -1.52 11.62
CA THR A 110 5.18 -1.24 12.74
C THR A 110 3.99 -2.20 12.77
N LEU A 111 3.38 -2.46 11.61
CA LEU A 111 2.25 -3.38 11.46
C LEU A 111 2.65 -4.81 11.85
N GLU A 112 3.81 -5.29 11.40
CA GLU A 112 4.33 -6.61 11.77
C GLU A 112 4.53 -6.70 13.28
N SER A 113 5.16 -5.68 13.89
CA SER A 113 5.40 -5.64 15.33
C SER A 113 4.09 -5.71 16.14
N LEU A 114 3.08 -4.95 15.74
CA LEU A 114 1.76 -4.99 16.37
C LEU A 114 1.06 -6.33 16.13
N ALA A 115 1.14 -6.88 14.91
CA ALA A 115 0.57 -8.17 14.55
C ALA A 115 1.16 -9.31 15.40
N ILE A 116 2.47 -9.26 15.68
CA ILE A 116 3.15 -10.19 16.59
C ILE A 116 2.62 -10.03 18.02
N ALA A 117 2.54 -8.79 18.52
CA ALA A 117 2.09 -8.51 19.87
C ALA A 117 0.67 -9.02 20.17
N VAL A 118 -0.22 -9.01 19.16
CA VAL A 118 -1.60 -9.51 19.30
C VAL A 118 -1.80 -10.95 18.81
N GLY A 119 -0.76 -11.61 18.28
CA GLY A 119 -0.84 -12.98 17.78
C GLY A 119 -1.58 -13.16 16.44
N ASP A 120 -1.71 -12.11 15.63
CA ASP A 120 -2.46 -12.16 14.37
C ASP A 120 -1.62 -12.74 13.22
N ARG A 121 -1.77 -14.05 13.00
CA ARG A 121 -1.00 -14.80 12.00
C ARG A 121 -1.24 -14.35 10.55
N PRO A 122 -2.48 -14.10 10.09
CA PRO A 122 -2.71 -13.60 8.73
C PRO A 122 -1.96 -12.29 8.44
N LEU A 123 -2.00 -11.34 9.36
CA LEU A 123 -1.35 -10.05 9.19
C LEU A 123 0.18 -10.16 9.26
N GLN A 124 0.71 -11.05 10.12
CA GLN A 124 2.14 -11.36 10.15
C GLN A 124 2.62 -11.95 8.81
N GLN A 125 1.89 -12.91 8.24
CA GLN A 125 2.23 -13.51 6.94
C GLN A 125 2.18 -12.47 5.82
N TRP A 126 1.15 -11.63 5.82
CA TRP A 126 1.02 -10.55 4.84
C TRP A 126 2.20 -9.58 4.92
N ALA A 127 2.59 -9.14 6.13
CA ALA A 127 3.69 -8.20 6.34
C ALA A 127 5.05 -8.80 5.93
N ARG A 128 5.30 -10.06 6.27
CA ARG A 128 6.54 -10.77 5.88
C ARG A 128 6.68 -10.97 4.38
N GLY A 129 5.57 -11.16 3.68
CA GLY A 129 5.57 -11.26 2.21
C GLY A 129 6.04 -9.97 1.51
N LEU A 130 6.18 -8.84 2.20
CA LEU A 130 6.75 -7.60 1.66
C LEU A 130 8.29 -7.56 1.75
N HIS A 131 8.88 -8.18 2.78
CA HIS A 131 10.35 -8.22 2.93
C HIS A 131 11.01 -9.14 1.89
N SER A 132 10.30 -10.12 1.34
CA SER A 132 10.83 -11.06 0.34
C SER A 132 10.96 -10.51 -1.08
N VAL A 133 10.51 -9.28 -1.35
CA VAL A 133 10.46 -8.69 -2.71
C VAL A 133 11.69 -7.80 -3.01
N GLY A 134 12.59 -7.58 -2.04
CA GLY A 134 13.82 -6.80 -2.21
C GLY A 134 15.12 -7.61 -2.14
N ALA A 135 15.05 -8.94 -2.05
CA ALA A 135 16.22 -9.81 -1.85
C ALA A 135 16.64 -10.63 -3.08
N ALA A 136 16.10 -10.32 -4.27
CA ALA A 136 16.40 -11.00 -5.52
C ALA A 136 16.97 -10.03 -6.56
#